data_AF-A0A3D3CT36-F1
#
_entry.id   AF-A0A3D3CT36-F1
#
_cell.length_a   1.000
_cell.length_b   1.000
_cell.length_c   1.000
_cell.angle_alpha   90.00
_cell.angle_beta   90.00
_cell.angle_gamma   90.00
#
_symmetry.space_group_name_H-M   'P 1'
#
loop_
_entity.id
_entity.type
_entity.pdbx_description
1 polymer ?
#
loop_
_entity_poly.entity_id
_entity_poly.type
_entity_poly.pdbx_seq_one_letter_code
_entity_poly.pdbx_strand_id
1 'polypeptide(L)'
;MKLFPVYFLSVLIVELAGERLYHRHLHNTGLINVWGIIEFSFYFFVLREMVDNLKIRRIFLFGIIFYPLISFIVLYFQKQDGFSSINYSTGSLVTVTFCIYYYVDLFQRQETGSLATLPSFWIATGIFFNIICTFPMFALISFMRDVPALIAKNLAAILFIITLFSAILLSIGFLCRIRIKRSTL
;
A
#
# COMPACT_ATOMS: atom_id res chain seq x y z
N MET A 1 13.45 6.52 3.83
CA MET A 1 12.59 6.22 5.01
C MET A 1 12.26 7.42 5.93
N LYS A 2 12.74 8.66 5.70
CA LYS A 2 12.28 9.84 6.46
C LYS A 2 10.81 10.21 6.14
N LEU A 3 10.25 9.65 5.07
CA LEU A 3 8.89 9.90 4.60
C LEU A 3 7.83 8.99 5.24
N PHE A 4 8.21 7.96 6.00
CA PHE A 4 7.22 7.07 6.65
C PHE A 4 6.35 7.79 7.70
N PRO A 5 6.90 8.64 8.59
CA PRO A 5 6.05 9.44 9.48
C PRO A 5 5.09 10.35 8.72
N VAL A 6 5.56 10.94 7.61
CA VAL A 6 4.71 11.76 6.74
C VAL A 6 3.60 10.93 6.11
N TYR A 7 3.92 9.72 5.64
CA TYR A 7 2.96 8.77 5.09
C TYR A 7 1.88 8.39 6.12
N PHE A 8 2.26 7.98 7.34
CA PHE A 8 1.29 7.64 8.38
C PHE A 8 0.43 8.84 8.79
N LEU A 9 1.02 10.03 8.87
CA LEU A 9 0.25 11.25 9.13
C LEU A 9 -0.75 11.52 8.00
N SER A 10 -0.36 11.33 6.74
CA SER A 10 -1.27 11.50 5.61
C SER A 10 -2.38 10.45 5.57
N VAL A 11 -2.10 9.18 5.94
CA VAL A 11 -3.14 8.14 6.12
C VAL A 11 -4.15 8.61 7.16
N LEU A 12 -3.69 9.03 8.34
CA LEU A 12 -4.57 9.51 9.41
C LEU A 12 -5.42 10.71 8.98
N ILE A 13 -4.84 11.66 8.25
CA ILE A 13 -5.58 12.82 7.72
C ILE A 13 -6.68 12.37 6.77
N VAL A 14 -6.38 11.43 5.88
CA VAL A 14 -7.35 10.92 4.89
C VAL A 14 -8.45 10.12 5.57
N GLU A 15 -8.13 9.31 6.57
CA GLU A 15 -9.12 8.57 7.36
C GLU A 15 -10.07 9.52 8.09
N LEU A 16 -9.53 10.51 8.81
CA LEU A 16 -10.33 11.51 9.51
C LEU A 16 -11.18 12.36 8.55
N ALA A 17 -10.63 12.71 7.38
CA ALA A 17 -11.37 13.42 6.34
C ALA A 17 -12.49 12.55 5.75
N GLY A 18 -12.21 11.28 5.50
CA GLY A 18 -13.18 10.30 5.00
C GLY A 18 -14.34 10.07 5.96
N GLU A 19 -14.04 9.93 7.26
CA GLU A 19 -15.04 9.79 8.33
C GLU A 19 -15.89 11.07 8.46
N ARG A 20 -15.27 12.25 8.39
CA ARG A 20 -15.98 13.52 8.42
C ARG A 20 -16.92 13.71 7.23
N LEU A 21 -16.52 13.27 6.02
CA LEU A 21 -17.39 13.29 4.83
C LEU A 21 -18.56 12.32 5.00
N TYR A 22 -18.29 11.12 5.51
CA TYR A 22 -19.30 10.11 5.79
C TYR A 22 -20.38 10.63 6.77
N HIS A 23 -19.98 11.27 7.87
CA HIS A 23 -20.92 11.88 8.83
C HIS A 23 -21.75 13.04 8.25
N ARG A 24 -21.28 13.67 7.16
CA ARG A 24 -22.01 14.73 6.45
C ARG A 24 -22.87 14.20 5.31
N HIS A 25 -23.01 12.88 5.17
CA HIS A 25 -23.68 12.22 4.04
C HIS A 25 -23.10 12.63 2.67
N LEU A 26 -21.82 13.00 2.63
CA LEU A 26 -21.10 13.33 1.40
C LEU A 26 -20.34 12.10 0.91
N HIS A 27 -20.32 11.90 -0.41
CA HIS A 27 -19.55 10.84 -1.04
C HIS A 27 -18.05 11.05 -0.79
N ASN A 28 -17.39 10.06 -0.17
CA ASN A 28 -15.94 10.07 0.10
C ASN A 28 -15.13 9.33 -0.99
N THR A 29 -15.81 8.75 -1.98
CA THR A 29 -15.24 7.92 -3.04
C THR A 29 -14.11 8.61 -3.81
N GLY A 30 -14.26 9.89 -4.15
CA GLY A 30 -13.23 10.65 -4.85
C GLY A 30 -11.95 10.80 -4.03
N LEU A 31 -12.08 11.07 -2.73
CA LEU A 31 -10.94 11.15 -1.81
C LEU A 31 -10.21 9.81 -1.72
N ILE A 32 -10.95 8.71 -1.60
CA ILE A 32 -10.39 7.35 -1.51
C ILE A 32 -9.67 6.97 -2.82
N ASN A 33 -10.27 7.26 -3.98
CA ASN A 33 -9.65 6.96 -5.27
C ASN A 33 -8.34 7.74 -5.49
N VAL A 34 -8.33 9.04 -5.16
CA VAL A 34 -7.11 9.87 -5.25
C VAL A 34 -6.07 9.40 -4.25
N TRP A 35 -6.48 9.09 -3.02
CA TRP A 35 -5.58 8.56 -2.00
C TRP A 35 -4.94 7.25 -2.44
N GLY A 36 -5.71 6.31 -2.99
CA GLY A 36 -5.18 5.04 -3.47
C GLY A 36 -4.06 5.22 -4.51
N ILE A 37 -4.20 6.19 -5.42
CA ILE A 37 -3.15 6.51 -6.40
C ILE A 37 -1.86 6.97 -5.71
N ILE A 38 -1.99 7.86 -4.72
CA ILE A 38 -0.86 8.37 -3.93
C ILE A 38 -0.21 7.26 -3.12
N GLU A 39 -1.02 6.41 -2.48
CA GLU A 39 -0.59 5.28 -1.66
C GLU A 39 0.22 4.26 -2.46
N PHE A 40 -0.30 3.81 -3.61
CA PHE A 40 0.43 2.90 -4.50
C PHE A 40 1.74 3.52 -5.02
N SER A 41 1.71 4.81 -5.38
CA SER A 41 2.92 5.53 -5.82
C SER A 41 3.97 5.59 -4.71
N PHE A 42 3.52 5.78 -3.46
CA PHE A 42 4.39 5.72 -2.29
C PHE A 42 4.97 4.32 -2.06
N TYR A 43 4.16 3.26 -2.20
CA TYR A 43 4.65 1.88 -2.12
C TYR A 43 5.72 1.58 -3.18
N PHE A 44 5.53 2.01 -4.42
CA PHE A 44 6.55 1.86 -5.47
C PHE A 44 7.84 2.59 -5.13
N PHE A 45 7.73 3.82 -4.61
CA PHE A 45 8.88 4.59 -4.16
C PHE A 45 9.64 3.88 -3.03
N VAL A 46 8.91 3.38 -2.03
CA VAL A 46 9.49 2.65 -0.90
C VAL A 46 10.21 1.39 -1.35
N LEU A 47 9.57 0.57 -2.19
CA LEU A 47 10.14 -0.68 -2.69
C LEU A 47 11.37 -0.41 -3.58
N ARG A 48 11.37 0.67 -4.37
CA ARG A 48 12.53 1.08 -5.18
C ARG A 48 13.76 1.38 -4.34
N GLU A 49 13.57 1.95 -3.16
CA GLU A 49 14.68 2.29 -2.26
C GLU A 49 15.24 1.07 -1.51
N MET A 50 14.59 -0.09 -1.58
CA MET A 50 15.05 -1.32 -0.93
C MET A 50 15.81 -2.27 -1.88
N VAL A 51 15.65 -2.09 -3.20
CA VAL A 51 16.32 -2.92 -4.20
C VAL A 51 17.64 -2.28 -4.59
N ASP A 52 18.72 -3.06 -4.58
CA ASP A 52 20.07 -2.56 -4.92
C ASP A 52 20.35 -2.65 -6.42
N ASN A 53 19.72 -3.60 -7.13
CA ASN A 53 19.92 -3.81 -8.55
C ASN A 53 19.45 -2.59 -9.38
N LEU A 54 20.40 -1.91 -10.03
CA LEU A 54 20.17 -0.70 -10.82
C LEU A 54 19.17 -0.89 -11.98
N LYS A 55 19.17 -2.07 -12.61
CA LYS A 55 18.22 -2.37 -13.70
C LYS A 55 16.79 -2.42 -13.17
N ILE A 56 16.60 -3.09 -12.03
CA ILE A 56 15.28 -3.20 -11.38
C ILE A 56 14.83 -1.84 -10.84
N ARG A 57 15.72 -1.05 -10.24
CA ARG A 57 15.40 0.32 -9.80
C ARG A 57 14.90 1.22 -10.94
N ARG A 58 15.41 1.01 -12.16
CA ARG A 58 14.92 1.74 -13.35
C ARG A 58 13.50 1.32 -13.71
N ILE A 59 13.18 0.03 -13.68
CA ILE A 59 11.81 -0.48 -13.89
C ILE A 59 10.84 0.11 -12.86
N PHE A 60 11.25 0.18 -11.59
CA PHE A 60 10.39 0.74 -10.54
C PHE A 60 10.16 2.24 -10.74
N LEU A 61 11.16 2.97 -11.25
CA LEU A 61 11.02 4.38 -11.58
C LEU A 61 9.99 4.62 -12.69
N PHE A 62 9.91 3.74 -13.69
CA PHE A 62 8.79 3.76 -14.65
C PHE A 62 7.45 3.59 -13.93
N GLY A 63 7.34 2.64 -12.99
CA GLY A 63 6.13 2.46 -12.19
C GLY A 63 5.73 3.73 -11.42
N ILE A 64 6.68 4.37 -10.72
CA ILE A 64 6.44 5.58 -9.92
C ILE A 64 5.91 6.76 -10.77
N ILE A 65 6.37 6.89 -12.02
CA ILE A 65 5.97 8.02 -12.88
C ILE A 65 4.71 7.69 -13.67
N PHE A 66 4.68 6.55 -14.35
CA PHE A 66 3.61 6.22 -15.29
C PHE A 66 2.33 5.77 -14.60
N TYR A 67 2.42 5.05 -13.47
CA TYR A 67 1.22 4.62 -12.75
C TYR A 67 0.32 5.78 -12.32
N PRO A 68 0.80 6.82 -11.59
CA PRO A 68 -0.07 7.91 -11.18
C PRO A 68 -0.61 8.68 -12.39
N LEU A 69 0.23 8.94 -13.42
CA LEU A 69 -0.21 9.62 -14.63
C LEU A 69 -1.37 8.90 -15.31
N ILE A 70 -1.22 7.59 -15.56
CA ILE A 70 -2.27 6.77 -16.18
C ILE A 70 -3.50 6.70 -15.26
N SER A 71 -3.31 6.50 -13.96
CA SER A 71 -4.41 6.36 -13.01
C SER A 71 -5.25 7.64 -12.88
N PHE A 72 -4.62 8.81 -12.91
CA PHE A 72 -5.33 10.10 -12.93
C PHE A 72 -6.09 10.31 -14.25
N ILE A 73 -5.50 9.94 -15.39
CA ILE A 73 -6.17 9.99 -16.69
C ILE A 73 -7.41 9.08 -16.67
N VAL A 74 -7.26 7.83 -16.23
CA VAL A 74 -8.38 6.88 -16.10
C VAL A 74 -9.45 7.42 -15.17
N LEU A 75 -9.07 7.94 -14.00
CA LEU A 75 -10.02 8.51 -13.04
C LEU A 75 -10.81 9.69 -13.62
N TYR A 76 -10.14 10.55 -14.41
CA TYR A 76 -10.77 11.69 -15.07
C TYR A 76 -11.78 11.26 -16.15
N PHE A 77 -11.43 10.27 -16.98
CA PHE A 77 -12.28 9.81 -18.08
C PHE A 77 -13.40 8.87 -17.64
N GLN A 78 -13.16 8.03 -16.63
CA GLN A 78 -14.11 7.00 -16.21
C GLN A 78 -15.35 7.59 -15.52
N LYS A 79 -15.27 8.82 -14.99
CA LYS A 79 -16.36 9.55 -14.30
C LYS A 79 -17.21 8.64 -13.39
N GLN A 80 -16.58 7.66 -12.77
CA GLN A 80 -17.29 6.67 -11.97
C GLN A 80 -17.71 7.31 -10.66
N ASP A 81 -19.00 7.22 -10.33
CA ASP A 81 -19.54 7.61 -9.01
C ASP A 81 -19.11 6.63 -7.88
N GLY A 82 -18.25 5.66 -8.20
CA GLY A 82 -17.84 4.55 -7.36
C GLY A 82 -16.32 4.38 -7.25
N PHE A 83 -15.93 3.37 -6.47
CA PHE A 83 -14.53 2.99 -6.30
C PHE A 83 -13.91 2.55 -7.63
N SER A 84 -12.73 3.08 -7.97
CA SER A 84 -12.06 2.74 -9.22
C SER A 84 -11.36 1.38 -9.10
N SER A 85 -12.10 0.32 -9.41
CA SER A 85 -11.62 -1.06 -9.39
C SER A 85 -10.44 -1.28 -10.35
N ILE A 86 -10.40 -0.56 -11.48
CA ILE A 86 -9.31 -0.62 -12.47
C ILE A 86 -8.01 -0.11 -11.85
N ASN A 87 -8.00 1.13 -11.34
CA ASN A 87 -6.79 1.73 -10.75
C ASN A 87 -6.27 0.91 -9.57
N TYR A 88 -7.20 0.42 -8.74
CA TYR A 88 -6.85 -0.40 -7.60
C TYR A 88 -6.26 -1.76 -8.02
N SER A 89 -6.85 -2.43 -9.00
CA SER A 89 -6.36 -3.74 -9.49
C SER A 89 -5.00 -3.61 -10.16
N THR A 90 -4.81 -2.59 -11.00
CA THR A 90 -3.52 -2.32 -11.65
C THR A 90 -2.45 -1.97 -10.62
N GLY A 91 -2.77 -1.11 -9.64
CA GLY A 91 -1.84 -0.76 -8.55
C GLY A 91 -1.43 -1.97 -7.72
N SER A 92 -2.41 -2.83 -7.40
CA SER A 92 -2.19 -4.06 -6.64
C SER A 92 -1.27 -5.03 -7.39
N LEU A 93 -1.53 -5.26 -8.68
CA LEU A 93 -0.72 -6.14 -9.52
C LEU A 93 0.74 -5.68 -9.57
N VAL A 94 0.97 -4.39 -9.87
CA VAL A 94 2.32 -3.82 -9.95
C VAL A 94 3.03 -3.90 -8.59
N THR A 95 2.31 -3.63 -7.49
CA THR A 95 2.87 -3.71 -6.13
C THR A 95 3.31 -5.13 -5.80
N VAL A 96 2.45 -6.12 -6.07
CA VAL A 96 2.75 -7.55 -5.85
C VAL A 96 3.97 -7.95 -6.68
N THR A 97 4.03 -7.57 -7.96
CA THR A 97 5.20 -7.83 -8.80
C THR A 97 6.48 -7.23 -8.21
N PHE A 98 6.44 -5.98 -7.73
CA PHE A 98 7.59 -5.32 -7.12
C PHE A 98 8.02 -5.99 -5.80
N CYS A 99 7.08 -6.40 -4.96
CA CYS A 99 7.37 -7.16 -3.75
C CYS A 99 8.04 -8.50 -4.09
N ILE A 100 7.52 -9.25 -5.08
CA ILE A 100 8.11 -10.52 -5.52
C ILE A 100 9.56 -10.30 -5.99
N TYR A 101 9.80 -9.29 -6.83
CA TYR A 101 11.16 -8.97 -7.28
C TYR A 101 12.09 -8.62 -6.12
N TYR A 102 11.61 -7.83 -5.14
CA TYR A 102 12.37 -7.53 -3.95
C TYR A 102 12.74 -8.81 -3.17
N TYR A 103 11.79 -9.74 -2.96
CA TYR A 103 12.09 -10.99 -2.26
C TYR A 103 13.06 -11.87 -3.03
N VAL A 104 12.92 -11.97 -4.35
CA VAL A 104 13.86 -12.73 -5.20
C VAL A 104 15.27 -12.14 -5.10
N ASP A 105 15.40 -10.81 -5.21
CA ASP A 105 16.68 -10.11 -5.05
C ASP A 105 17.25 -10.32 -3.64
N LEU A 106 16.41 -10.26 -2.60
CA LEU A 106 16.80 -10.48 -1.21
C LEU A 106 17.33 -11.90 -0.97
N PHE A 107 16.64 -12.93 -1.46
CA PHE A 107 17.05 -14.33 -1.25
C PHE A 107 18.27 -14.74 -2.08
N GLN A 108 18.58 -14.01 -3.14
CA GLN A 108 19.80 -14.22 -3.93
C GLN A 108 21.04 -13.58 -3.29
N ARG A 109 20.87 -12.66 -2.34
CA ARG A 109 22.00 -12.05 -1.62
C ARG A 109 22.55 -13.05 -0.61
N GLN A 110 23.86 -13.21 -0.59
CA GLN A 110 24.58 -13.99 0.42
C GLN A 110 24.75 -13.19 1.74
N GLU A 111 23.68 -12.60 2.25
CA GLU A 111 23.75 -11.90 3.54
C GLU A 111 23.78 -12.93 4.68
N THR A 112 24.75 -12.78 5.59
CA THR A 112 24.98 -13.70 6.73
C THR A 112 24.06 -13.43 7.94
N GLY A 113 23.19 -12.41 7.83
CA GLY A 113 22.27 -12.00 8.90
C GLY A 113 20.90 -12.69 8.84
N SER A 114 20.21 -12.75 9.98
CA SER A 114 18.82 -13.22 10.02
C SER A 114 17.89 -12.24 9.31
N LEU A 115 17.03 -12.74 8.41
CA LEU A 115 16.03 -11.94 7.68
C LEU A 115 15.11 -11.13 8.62
N ALA A 116 14.84 -11.66 9.82
CA ALA A 116 13.98 -11.02 10.81
C ALA A 116 14.60 -9.73 11.40
N THR A 117 15.90 -9.49 11.24
CA THR A 117 16.53 -8.24 11.68
C THR A 117 16.52 -7.17 10.60
N LEU A 118 16.21 -7.54 9.35
CA LEU A 118 16.21 -6.62 8.22
C LEU A 118 14.94 -5.75 8.21
N PRO A 119 15.07 -4.42 8.32
CA PRO A 119 13.91 -3.54 8.36
C PRO A 119 13.13 -3.52 7.04
N SER A 120 13.83 -3.67 5.91
CA SER A 120 13.22 -3.72 4.56
C SER A 120 12.35 -4.96 4.38
N PHE A 121 12.72 -6.10 4.97
CA PHE A 121 11.92 -7.32 4.95
C PHE A 121 10.55 -7.10 5.57
N TRP A 122 10.48 -6.55 6.78
CA TRP A 122 9.21 -6.28 7.46
C TRP A 122 8.34 -5.26 6.72
N ILE A 123 8.96 -4.24 6.13
CA ILE A 123 8.21 -3.23 5.37
C ILE A 123 7.61 -3.82 4.10
N ALA A 124 8.40 -4.56 3.31
CA ALA A 124 7.91 -5.22 2.11
C ALA A 124 6.81 -6.24 2.45
N THR A 125 6.95 -6.97 3.56
CA THR A 125 5.93 -7.92 4.05
C THR A 125 4.65 -7.22 4.47
N GLY A 126 4.73 -6.07 5.14
CA GLY A 126 3.55 -5.27 5.47
C GLY A 126 2.79 -4.81 4.24
N ILE A 127 3.50 -4.30 3.23
CA ILE A 127 2.89 -3.88 1.95
C ILE A 127 2.28 -5.08 1.22
N PHE A 128 3.03 -6.18 1.08
CA PHE A 128 2.59 -7.37 0.39
C PHE A 128 1.35 -8.01 1.03
N PHE A 129 1.37 -8.14 2.36
CA PHE A 129 0.24 -8.66 3.14
C PHE A 129 -0.99 -7.79 2.98
N ASN A 130 -0.84 -6.46 3.06
CA ASN A 130 -1.94 -5.53 2.87
C ASN A 130 -2.62 -5.79 1.54
N ILE A 131 -1.87 -5.72 0.43
CA ILE A 131 -2.42 -5.85 -0.92
C ILE A 131 -3.08 -7.21 -1.16
N ILE A 132 -2.45 -8.31 -0.74
CA ILE A 132 -3.02 -9.65 -0.96
C ILE A 132 -4.32 -9.86 -0.18
N CYS A 133 -4.41 -9.30 1.02
CA CYS A 133 -5.61 -9.46 1.84
C CYS A 133 -6.72 -8.49 1.44
N THR A 134 -6.39 -7.25 1.05
CA THR A 134 -7.40 -6.26 0.66
C THR A 134 -7.93 -6.48 -0.77
N PHE A 135 -7.11 -7.00 -1.69
CA PHE A 135 -7.52 -7.24 -3.08
C PHE A 135 -8.79 -8.10 -3.23
N PRO A 136 -8.86 -9.32 -2.66
CA PRO A 136 -10.07 -10.14 -2.75
C PRO A 136 -11.27 -9.49 -2.06
N MET A 137 -11.05 -8.69 -1.01
CA MET A 137 -12.11 -7.99 -0.29
C MET A 137 -12.74 -6.91 -1.16
N PHE A 138 -11.93 -6.07 -1.81
CA PHE A 138 -12.43 -5.04 -2.74
C PHE A 138 -13.03 -5.65 -4.01
N ALA A 139 -12.46 -6.76 -4.51
CA ALA A 139 -13.05 -7.50 -5.63
C ALA A 139 -14.44 -8.04 -5.27
N LEU A 140 -14.61 -8.60 -4.07
CA LEU A 140 -15.88 -9.09 -3.57
C LEU A 140 -16.91 -7.96 -3.43
N ILE A 141 -16.53 -6.83 -2.81
CA ILE A 141 -17.39 -5.64 -2.68
C ILE A 141 -17.82 -5.14 -4.05
N SER A 142 -16.92 -5.11 -5.03
CA SER A 142 -17.21 -4.65 -6.39
C SER A 142 -18.15 -5.58 -7.16
N PHE A 143 -18.19 -6.88 -6.82
CA PHE A 143 -19.08 -7.85 -7.44
C PHE A 143 -20.50 -7.82 -6.82
N MET A 144 -20.62 -7.40 -5.57
CA MET A 144 -21.91 -7.31 -4.88
C MET A 144 -22.62 -6.00 -5.25
N ARG A 145 -23.76 -6.12 -5.94
CA ARG A 145 -24.57 -4.96 -6.34
C ARG A 145 -25.27 -4.28 -5.17
N ASP A 146 -25.73 -5.07 -4.20
CA ASP A 146 -26.33 -4.62 -2.94
C ASP A 146 -25.74 -5.44 -1.79
N VAL A 147 -24.93 -4.80 -0.94
CA VAL A 147 -24.31 -5.46 0.22
C VAL A 147 -25.21 -5.27 1.44
N PRO A 148 -25.72 -6.35 2.06
CA PRO A 148 -26.46 -6.25 3.32
C PRO A 148 -25.62 -5.54 4.40
N ALA A 149 -26.25 -4.68 5.20
CA ALA A 149 -25.54 -3.87 6.21
C ALA A 149 -24.67 -4.69 7.17
N LEU A 150 -25.11 -5.91 7.52
CA LEU A 150 -24.34 -6.84 8.34
C LEU A 150 -23.05 -7.29 7.65
N ILE A 151 -23.12 -7.63 6.36
CA ILE A 151 -21.95 -8.04 5.57
C ILE A 151 -21.00 -6.85 5.40
N ALA A 152 -21.53 -5.66 5.08
CA ALA A 152 -20.73 -4.44 4.96
C ALA A 152 -19.95 -4.12 6.25
N LYS A 153 -20.61 -4.22 7.42
CA LYS A 153 -19.97 -4.02 8.72
C LYS A 153 -18.84 -5.04 8.99
N ASN A 154 -19.08 -6.31 8.68
CA ASN A 154 -18.07 -7.36 8.86
C ASN A 154 -16.88 -7.18 7.91
N LEU A 155 -17.12 -6.83 6.63
CA LEU A 155 -16.06 -6.54 5.66
C LEU A 155 -15.22 -5.34 6.10
N ALA A 156 -15.85 -4.27 6.59
CA ALA A 156 -15.15 -3.11 7.14
C ALA A 156 -14.27 -3.48 8.36
N ALA A 157 -14.78 -4.33 9.26
CA ALA A 157 -14.01 -4.81 10.40
C ALA A 157 -12.79 -5.66 9.97
N ILE A 158 -12.95 -6.54 8.97
CA ILE A 158 -11.85 -7.34 8.43
C ILE A 158 -10.80 -6.44 7.77
N LEU A 159 -11.21 -5.47 6.94
CA LEU A 159 -10.31 -4.50 6.33
C LEU A 159 -9.52 -3.72 7.38
N PHE A 160 -10.19 -3.29 8.46
CA PHE A 160 -9.52 -2.63 9.58
C PHE A 160 -8.45 -3.51 10.24
N ILE A 161 -8.75 -4.80 10.48
CA ILE A 161 -7.77 -5.75 11.04
C ILE A 161 -6.58 -5.93 10.10
N ILE A 162 -6.81 -6.05 8.79
CA ILE A 162 -5.74 -6.15 7.79
C ILE A 162 -4.84 -4.92 7.84
N THR A 163 -5.43 -3.72 7.87
CA THR A 163 -4.70 -2.45 7.96
C THR A 163 -3.89 -2.36 9.27
N LEU A 164 -4.49 -2.75 10.40
CA LEU A 164 -3.81 -2.78 11.70
C LEU A 164 -2.59 -3.72 11.66
N PHE A 165 -2.77 -4.93 11.14
CA PHE A 165 -1.67 -5.90 11.05
C PHE A 165 -0.55 -5.40 10.13
N SER A 166 -0.91 -4.78 9.00
CA SER A 166 0.04 -4.15 8.08
C SER A 166 0.82 -3.03 8.78
N ALA A 167 0.15 -2.18 9.56
CA ALA A 167 0.77 -1.10 10.31
C ALA A 167 1.73 -1.62 11.40
N ILE A 168 1.40 -2.74 12.06
CA ILE A 168 2.29 -3.41 13.02
C ILE A 168 3.57 -3.89 12.30
N LEU A 169 3.46 -4.55 11.15
CA LEU A 169 4.62 -5.01 10.38
C LEU A 169 5.52 -3.84 9.95
N LEU A 170 4.93 -2.75 9.45
CA LEU A 170 5.66 -1.54 9.11
C LEU A 170 6.38 -0.93 10.32
N SER A 171 5.73 -0.94 11.49
CA SER A 171 6.29 -0.43 12.75
C SER A 171 7.47 -1.29 13.24
N ILE A 172 7.38 -2.62 13.13
CA ILE A 172 8.49 -3.53 13.42
C ILE A 172 9.69 -3.20 12.53
N GLY A 173 9.48 -3.00 11.23
CA GLY A 173 10.53 -2.57 10.31
C GLY A 173 11.21 -1.27 10.74
N PHE A 174 10.44 -0.30 11.26
CA PHE A 174 11.01 0.94 11.80
C PHE A 174 11.84 0.72 13.06
N LEU A 175 11.37 -0.12 13.99
CA LEU A 175 12.07 -0.45 15.24
C LEU A 175 13.38 -1.21 14.99
N CYS A 176 13.39 -2.19 14.09
CA CYS A 176 14.59 -2.92 13.69
C CYS A 176 15.70 -1.97 13.22
N ARG A 177 15.34 -0.93 12.46
CA ARG A 177 16.29 0.07 11.97
C ARG A 177 16.90 0.93 13.07
N ILE A 178 16.12 1.31 14.09
CA ILE A 178 16.63 2.08 15.24
C ILE A 178 17.69 1.27 15.98
N ARG A 179 17.45 -0.04 16.17
CA ARG A 179 18.39 -0.94 16.83
C ARG A 179 19.72 -1.06 16.07
N ILE A 180 19.69 -1.20 14.75
CA ILE A 180 20.90 -1.31 13.92
C ILE A 180 21.78 -0.05 14.06
N LYS A 181 21.18 1.15 14.01
CA LYS A 181 21.93 2.40 14.14
C LYS A 181 22.63 2.57 15.49
N ARG A 182 22.07 2.02 16.58
CA ARG A 182 22.69 2.04 17.91
C ARG A 182 23.80 1.01 18.08
N SER A 183 23.84 -0.05 17.27
CA SER A 183 24.89 -1.07 17.35
C SER A 183 26.15 -0.71 16.56
N THR A 184 26.08 0.30 15.69
CA THR A 184 27.19 0.79 14.85
C THR A 184 27.81 2.09 15.39
N LEU A 185 27.31 2.61 16.51
CA LEU A 185 27.85 3.73 17.28
C LEU A 185 28.47 3.17 18.57
#